data_AF-A0A965QD29-F1
#
_entry.id   AF-A0A965QD29-F1
#
_cell.length_a   1.000
_cell.length_b   1.000
_cell.length_c   1.000
_cell.angle_alpha   90.00
_cell.angle_beta   90.00
_cell.angle_gamma   90.00
#
_symmetry.space_group_name_H-M   'P 1'
#
loop_
_entity.id
_entity.type
_entity.pdbx_description
1 polymer ?
#
loop_
_entity_poly.entity_id
_entity_poly.type
_entity_poly.pdbx_seq_one_letter_code
_entity_poly.pdbx_strand_id
1 'polypeptide(L)'
;MAKDASFDVTTGVDLQEVDNAINQATKEVQQRYDFKDAKVEIEFKRVEGLINLMADNDMRMRALFDVVQSKLIKRGVPVKNLEIGDVKPAGGDTLRREVKLKQAL
;
A
#
# COMPACT_ATOMS: atom_id res chain seq x y z
N MET A 1 -35.27 -19.33 -2.25
CA MET A 1 -33.90 -19.89 -2.14
C MET A 1 -33.07 -18.82 -1.45
N ALA A 2 -32.76 -19.05 -0.17
CA ALA A 2 -31.97 -18.13 0.64
C ALA A 2 -30.54 -18.13 0.08
N LYS A 3 -30.04 -16.96 -0.32
CA LYS A 3 -28.61 -16.77 -0.54
C LYS A 3 -27.96 -16.87 0.83
N ASP A 4 -27.14 -17.90 1.04
CA ASP A 4 -26.31 -18.06 2.22
C ASP A 4 -25.60 -16.75 2.55
N ALA A 5 -26.09 -16.06 3.57
CA ALA A 5 -25.34 -15.02 4.26
C ALA A 5 -24.27 -15.73 5.09
N SER A 6 -23.23 -16.20 4.40
CA SER A 6 -22.00 -16.68 5.01
C SER A 6 -21.31 -15.45 5.60
N PHE A 7 -21.56 -15.19 6.88
CA PHE A 7 -20.66 -14.38 7.69
C PHE A 7 -19.40 -15.20 7.93
N ASP A 8 -18.49 -15.12 6.97
CA ASP A 8 -17.12 -15.53 7.15
C ASP A 8 -16.43 -14.40 7.92
N VAL A 9 -16.02 -14.65 9.16
CA VAL A 9 -15.04 -13.80 9.85
C VAL A 9 -13.69 -14.16 9.23
N THR A 10 -13.51 -13.82 7.95
CA THR A 10 -12.25 -14.05 7.28
C THR A 10 -11.28 -13.03 7.86
N THR A 11 -10.25 -13.52 8.53
CA THR A 11 -9.06 -12.72 8.90
C THR A 11 -8.22 -12.32 7.66
N GLY A 12 -8.84 -12.36 6.48
CA GLY A 12 -8.28 -12.04 5.19
C GLY A 12 -8.32 -10.54 4.96
N VAL A 13 -7.21 -10.00 4.48
CA VAL A 13 -7.17 -8.60 4.08
C VAL A 13 -8.03 -8.41 2.83
N ASP A 14 -9.02 -7.50 2.88
CA ASP A 14 -9.84 -7.16 1.73
C ASP A 14 -8.98 -6.47 0.66
N LEU A 15 -8.61 -7.22 -0.37
CA LEU A 15 -7.79 -6.75 -1.48
C LEU A 15 -8.47 -5.64 -2.30
N GLN A 16 -9.80 -5.57 -2.29
CA GLN A 16 -10.53 -4.50 -2.96
C GLN A 16 -10.44 -3.20 -2.16
N GLU A 17 -10.51 -3.28 -0.83
CA GLU A 17 -10.27 -2.11 0.03
C GLU A 17 -8.80 -1.67 0.01
N VAL A 18 -7.84 -2.59 -0.12
CA VAL A 18 -6.44 -2.25 -0.38
C VAL A 18 -6.29 -1.51 -1.71
N ASP A 19 -6.85 -2.03 -2.79
CA ASP A 19 -6.78 -1.38 -4.11
C ASP A 19 -7.37 0.04 -4.06
N ASN A 20 -8.53 0.18 -3.41
CA ASN A 20 -9.16 1.46 -3.16
C ASN A 20 -8.28 2.42 -2.35
N ALA A 21 -7.61 1.92 -1.31
CA ALA A 21 -6.69 2.71 -0.49
C ALA A 21 -5.47 3.16 -1.30
N ILE A 22 -4.88 2.27 -2.11
CA ILE A 22 -3.75 2.57 -2.98
C ILE A 22 -4.13 3.62 -4.03
N ASN A 23 -5.28 3.46 -4.69
CA ASN A 23 -5.78 4.44 -5.64
C ASN A 23 -6.00 5.83 -5.00
N GLN A 24 -6.46 5.88 -3.75
CA GLN A 24 -6.57 7.13 -3.01
C GLN A 24 -5.21 7.71 -2.61
N ALA A 25 -4.25 6.86 -2.24
CA ALA A 25 -2.90 7.28 -1.92
C ALA A 25 -2.22 7.89 -3.14
N THR A 26 -2.34 7.24 -4.31
CA THR A 26 -1.80 7.75 -5.59
C THR A 26 -2.37 9.12 -5.93
N LYS A 27 -3.69 9.31 -5.81
CA LYS A 27 -4.33 10.62 -6.04
C LYS A 27 -3.84 11.69 -5.07
N GLU A 28 -3.66 11.35 -3.80
CA GLU A 28 -3.16 12.29 -2.80
C GLU A 28 -1.71 12.69 -3.06
N VAL A 29 -0.84 11.71 -3.38
CA VAL A 29 0.56 11.93 -3.73
C VAL A 29 0.66 12.85 -4.96
N GLN A 30 -0.20 12.65 -5.97
CA GLN A 30 -0.25 13.54 -7.15
C GLN A 30 -0.66 14.98 -6.83
N GLN A 31 -1.49 15.19 -5.81
CA GLN A 31 -1.94 16.53 -5.40
C GLN A 31 -0.97 17.25 -4.46
N ARG A 32 -0.09 16.50 -3.82
CA ARG A 32 0.88 16.99 -2.84
C ARG A 32 2.07 17.66 -3.52
N TYR A 33 2.34 18.91 -3.15
CA TYR A 33 3.41 19.71 -3.76
C TYR A 33 4.81 19.15 -3.48
N ASP A 34 5.02 18.48 -2.35
CA ASP A 34 6.30 17.89 -1.96
C ASP A 34 6.70 16.67 -2.81
N PHE A 35 5.74 16.02 -3.46
CA PHE A 35 5.96 14.97 -4.46
C PHE A 35 5.95 15.48 -5.90
N LYS A 36 5.73 16.78 -6.10
CA LYS A 36 5.85 17.40 -7.43
C LYS A 36 7.29 17.27 -7.90
N ASP A 37 7.47 16.81 -9.14
CA ASP A 37 8.77 16.49 -9.76
C ASP A 37 9.57 15.38 -9.03
N ALA A 38 8.94 14.62 -8.12
CA ALA A 38 9.55 13.46 -7.48
C ALA A 38 9.42 12.20 -8.34
N LYS A 39 10.42 11.33 -8.28
CA LYS A 39 10.29 9.97 -8.82
C LYS A 39 9.62 9.08 -7.78
N VAL A 40 8.29 9.12 -7.71
CA VAL A 40 7.50 8.27 -6.81
C VAL A 40 6.57 7.36 -7.59
N GLU A 41 6.48 6.11 -7.16
CA GLU A 41 5.60 5.12 -7.76
C GLU A 41 4.99 4.24 -6.66
N ILE A 42 3.71 3.91 -6.82
CA ILE A 42 2.99 2.97 -5.97
C ILE A 42 2.42 1.90 -6.88
N GLU A 43 2.91 0.68 -6.75
CA GLU A 43 2.44 -0.47 -7.50
C GLU A 43 1.81 -1.47 -6.53
N PHE A 44 0.55 -1.83 -6.77
CA PHE A 44 -0.13 -2.87 -5.98
C PHE A 44 -0.32 -4.13 -6.82
N LYS A 45 0.44 -5.18 -6.47
CA LYS A 45 0.32 -6.50 -7.04
C LYS A 45 -0.74 -7.30 -6.28
N ARG A 46 -1.99 -7.14 -6.72
CA ARG A 46 -3.16 -7.80 -6.12
C ARG A 46 -3.03 -9.31 -5.97
N VAL A 47 -2.49 -9.99 -6.99
CA VAL A 47 -2.34 -11.46 -7.00
C VAL A 47 -1.34 -11.94 -5.96
N GLU A 48 -0.25 -11.18 -5.76
CA GLU A 48 0.82 -11.52 -4.82
C GLU A 48 0.55 -10.97 -3.40
N GLY A 49 -0.45 -10.08 -3.24
CA GLY A 49 -0.63 -9.32 -2.01
C GLY A 49 0.60 -8.46 -1.68
N LEU A 50 1.25 -7.90 -2.69
CA LEU A 50 2.49 -7.12 -2.54
C LEU A 50 2.27 -5.68 -2.98
N ILE A 51 2.66 -4.72 -2.14
CA ILE A 51 2.69 -3.29 -2.47
C ILE A 51 4.15 -2.88 -2.62
N ASN A 52 4.53 -2.46 -3.82
CA ASN A 52 5.84 -1.90 -4.11
C ASN A 52 5.75 -0.38 -4.07
N LEU A 53 6.57 0.22 -3.21
CA LEU A 53 6.75 1.66 -3.14
C LEU A 53 8.10 2.01 -3.71
N MET A 54 8.15 3.04 -4.55
CA MET A 54 9.38 3.63 -5.05
C MET A 54 9.39 5.12 -4.76
N ALA A 55 10.55 5.64 -4.35
CA ALA A 55 10.79 7.06 -4.15
C ALA A 55 12.23 7.39 -4.55
N ASP A 56 12.57 8.66 -4.72
CA ASP A 56 13.94 9.13 -5.02
C ASP A 56 14.82 9.32 -3.77
N ASN A 57 14.24 9.44 -2.58
CA ASN A 57 14.99 9.57 -1.34
C ASN A 57 14.23 9.03 -0.12
N ASP A 58 14.94 8.84 1.00
CA ASP A 58 14.38 8.29 2.24
C ASP A 58 13.26 9.14 2.83
N MET A 59 13.36 10.47 2.71
CA MET A 59 12.35 11.38 3.25
C MET A 59 11.01 11.21 2.51
N ARG A 60 11.06 11.15 1.18
CA ARG A 60 9.90 10.91 0.31
C ARG A 60 9.40 9.49 0.43
N MET A 61 10.26 8.49 0.60
CA MET A 61 9.87 7.11 0.89
C MET A 61 9.05 7.03 2.18
N ARG A 62 9.50 7.69 3.26
CA ARG A 62 8.77 7.75 4.53
C ARG A 62 7.43 8.44 4.36
N ALA A 63 7.40 9.62 3.73
CA ALA A 63 6.16 10.35 3.49
C ALA A 63 5.17 9.57 2.61
N LEU A 64 5.65 8.87 1.59
CA LEU A 64 4.85 8.01 0.71
C LEU A 64 4.23 6.84 1.49
N PHE A 65 5.05 6.18 2.30
CA PHE A 65 4.62 5.09 3.16
C PHE A 65 3.56 5.56 4.17
N ASP A 66 3.73 6.73 4.78
CA ASP A 66 2.76 7.29 5.73
C ASP A 66 1.40 7.56 5.07
N VAL A 67 1.39 8.10 3.85
CA VAL A 67 0.15 8.32 3.08
C VAL A 67 -0.53 6.98 2.82
N VAL A 68 0.19 5.98 2.30
CA VAL A 68 -0.34 4.65 2.01
C VAL A 68 -0.90 4.01 3.28
N GLN A 69 -0.15 4.03 4.39
CA GLN A 69 -0.57 3.47 5.66
C GLN A 69 -1.84 4.17 6.19
N SER A 70 -1.91 5.50 6.11
CA SER A 70 -3.09 6.27 6.53
C SER A 70 -4.33 5.89 5.71
N LYS A 71 -4.19 5.70 4.39
CA LYS A 71 -5.31 5.26 3.53
C LYS A 71 -5.77 3.86 3.86
N LEU A 72 -4.84 2.93 4.09
CA LEU A 72 -5.15 1.57 4.48
C LEU A 72 -5.94 1.54 5.80
N ILE A 73 -5.50 2.30 6.81
CA ILE A 73 -6.21 2.42 8.10
C ILE A 73 -7.62 3.00 7.90
N LYS A 74 -7.77 4.06 7.09
CA LYS A 74 -9.07 4.69 6.83
C LYS A 74 -10.06 3.76 6.13
N ARG A 75 -9.57 2.78 5.37
CA ARG A 75 -10.38 1.72 4.74
C ARG A 75 -10.60 0.50 5.62
N GLY A 76 -10.12 0.52 6.86
CA GLY A 76 -10.27 -0.61 7.78
C GLY A 76 -9.32 -1.78 7.46
N VAL A 77 -8.31 -1.56 6.62
CA VAL A 77 -7.30 -2.59 6.34
C VAL A 77 -6.39 -2.73 7.57
N PRO A 78 -6.26 -3.94 8.15
CA PRO A 78 -5.45 -4.15 9.34
C PRO A 78 -3.97 -4.01 9.01
N VAL A 79 -3.40 -2.83 9.30
CA VAL A 79 -1.97 -2.55 9.10
C VAL A 79 -1.03 -3.43 9.93
N LYS A 80 -1.55 -4.08 10.98
CA LYS A 80 -0.81 -5.08 11.77
C LYS A 80 -0.43 -6.32 10.94
N ASN A 81 -1.16 -6.58 9.86
CA ASN A 81 -0.93 -7.69 8.95
C ASN A 81 -0.04 -7.29 7.77
N LEU A 82 0.60 -6.11 7.81
CA LEU A 82 1.58 -5.71 6.81
C LEU A 82 2.97 -6.14 7.24
N GLU A 83 3.64 -6.95 6.44
CA GLU A 83 5.09 -7.14 6.54
C GLU A 83 5.77 -6.01 5.80
N ILE A 84 6.30 -5.09 6.58
CA ILE A 84 7.00 -3.94 6.08
C ILE A 84 8.45 -4.35 5.82
N GLY A 85 8.82 -4.44 4.55
CA GLY A 85 10.20 -4.71 4.15
C GLY A 85 11.12 -3.51 4.36
N ASP A 86 12.42 -3.79 4.32
CA ASP A 86 13.47 -2.79 4.36
C ASP A 86 13.46 -1.92 3.09
N VAL A 87 13.88 -0.68 3.26
CA VAL A 87 14.12 0.22 2.13
C VAL A 87 15.45 -0.18 1.48
N LYS A 88 15.41 -0.53 0.19
CA LYS A 88 16.57 -0.93 -0.59
C LYS A 88 16.79 0.05 -1.72
N PRO A 89 18.04 0.35 -2.11
CA PRO A 89 18.30 1.12 -3.32
C PRO A 89 17.80 0.37 -4.56
N ALA A 90 16.96 1.03 -5.35
CA ALA A 90 16.62 0.65 -6.70
C ALA A 90 17.45 1.53 -7.65
N GLY A 91 17.97 0.95 -8.73
CA GLY A 91 18.91 1.66 -9.62
C GLY A 91 18.41 3.04 -10.08
N GLY A 92 19.33 3.94 -10.41
CA GLY A 92 18.98 5.28 -10.91
C GLY A 92 18.56 6.28 -9.82
N ASP A 93 19.23 6.24 -8.67
CA ASP A 93 19.00 7.10 -7.50
C ASP A 93 17.58 7.00 -6.93
N THR A 94 17.02 5.79 -6.93
CA THR A 94 15.72 5.52 -6.31
C THR A 94 15.85 4.53 -5.16
N LEU A 95 14.87 4.53 -4.29
CA LEU A 95 14.69 3.62 -3.20
C LEU A 95 13.41 2.86 -3.47
N ARG A 96 13.43 1.56 -3.21
CA ARG A 96 12.28 0.68 -3.25
C ARG A 96 12.02 0.09 -1.88
N ARG A 97 10.75 0.02 -1.52
CA ARG A 97 10.27 -0.67 -0.32
C ARG A 97 9.12 -1.58 -0.70
N GLU A 98 9.24 -2.83 -0.28
CA GLU A 98 8.23 -3.85 -0.50
C GLU A 98 7.39 -4.02 0.77
N VAL A 99 6.07 -4.02 0.65
CA VAL A 99 5.15 -4.23 1.76
C VAL A 99 4.24 -5.41 1.41
N LYS A 100 4.39 -6.53 2.10
CA LYS A 100 3.57 -7.73 1.88
C LYS A 100 2.35 -7.71 2.80
N LEU A 101 1.20 -8.10 2.26
CA LEU A 101 -0.03 -8.30 2.99
C LEU A 101 -0.07 -9.75 3.49
N LYS A 102 0.09 -9.94 4.80
CA LYS A 102 -0.16 -11.25 5.43
C LYS A 102 -1.67 -11.52 5.42
N GLN A 103 -2.08 -12.39 4.52
CA GLN A 103 -3.37 -13.06 4.61
C GLN A 103 -3.17 -14.26 5.53
N ALA A 104 -3.71 -14.19 6.75
CA ALA A 104 -3.82 -15.40 7.58
C ALA A 104 -4.93 -16.27 6.95
N LEU A 105 -4.54 -17.45 6.47
CA LEU A 105 -5.46 -18.55 6.16
C LEU A 105 -6.04 -19.13 7.45
#